data_AF-A0A3A0CG77-F1
#
_entry.id   AF-A0A3A0CG77-F1
#
_cell.length_a   1.000
_cell.length_b   1.000
_cell.length_c   1.000
_cell.angle_alpha   90.00
_cell.angle_beta   90.00
_cell.angle_gamma   90.00
#
_symmetry.space_group_name_H-M   'P 1'
#
loop_
_entity.id
_entity.type
_entity.pdbx_description
1 polymer ?
#
loop_
_entity_poly.entity_id
_entity_poly.type
_entity_poly.pdbx_seq_one_letter_code
_entity_poly.pdbx_strand_id
1 'polypeptide(L)'
;MLEILQKRTISITELESKAGKIVAEARRSGKPYLITQNGKPMALLLDAKSYLDELATEALARQIATGEADIAAGKVEDLEEVLKEVRRARTVSRSRRQARQN
;
A
#
# COMPACT_ATOMS: atom_id res chain seq x y z
N MET A 1 5.95 -9.70 2.64
CA MET A 1 6.04 -10.71 3.73
C MET A 1 7.44 -10.85 4.37
N LEU A 2 8.53 -10.35 3.75
CA LEU A 2 9.90 -10.44 4.29
C LEU A 2 10.23 -9.45 5.44
N GLU A 3 9.33 -8.54 5.83
CA GLU A 3 9.60 -7.55 6.91
C GLU A 3 9.35 -8.07 8.34
N ILE A 4 8.91 -9.32 8.50
CA ILE A 4 8.71 -9.97 9.81
C ILE A 4 10.06 -10.18 10.54
N LEU A 5 11.21 -9.91 9.89
CA LEU A 5 12.56 -10.14 10.43
C LEU A 5 13.05 -9.08 11.44
N GLN A 6 12.44 -7.89 11.51
CA GLN A 6 12.80 -6.87 12.51
C GLN A 6 11.74 -6.63 13.60
N LYS A 7 10.81 -7.58 13.75
CA LYS A 7 9.72 -7.46 14.74
C LYS A 7 10.20 -7.64 16.17
N ARG A 8 9.55 -6.92 17.09
CA ARG A 8 9.69 -7.15 18.53
C ARG A 8 8.56 -8.06 19.01
N THR A 9 8.90 -9.15 19.70
CA THR A 9 7.89 -10.08 20.26
C THR A 9 7.56 -9.69 21.70
N ILE A 10 6.28 -9.59 22.00
CA ILE A 10 5.76 -9.27 23.34
C ILE A 10 4.58 -10.20 23.68
N SER A 11 4.26 -10.32 24.97
CA SER A 11 3.04 -11.02 25.40
C SER A 11 1.81 -10.10 25.33
N ILE A 12 0.62 -10.69 25.28
CA ILE A 12 -0.65 -9.95 25.39
C ILE A 12 -0.73 -9.18 26.73
N THR A 13 -0.23 -9.77 27.82
CA THR A 13 -0.17 -9.11 29.12
C THR A 13 0.75 -7.88 29.12
N GLU A 14 1.90 -7.94 28.43
CA GLU A 14 2.76 -6.76 28.27
C GLU A 14 2.04 -5.68 27.46
N LEU A 15 1.33 -6.05 26.40
CA LEU A 15 0.55 -5.10 25.61
C LEU A 15 -0.53 -4.41 26.45
N GLU A 16 -1.28 -5.15 27.26
CA GLU A 16 -2.31 -4.60 28.15
C GLU A 16 -1.72 -3.58 29.14
N SER A 17 -0.58 -3.92 29.76
CA SER A 17 0.06 -3.06 30.77
C SER A 17 0.74 -1.80 30.19
N LYS A 18 1.16 -1.83 28.91
CA LYS A 18 2.00 -0.79 28.29
C LYS A 18 1.48 -0.30 26.93
N ALA A 19 0.19 -0.44 26.67
CA ALA A 19 -0.42 -0.18 25.36
C ALA A 19 -0.03 1.18 24.76
N GLY A 20 -0.18 2.26 25.53
CA GLY A 20 0.14 3.61 25.06
C GLY A 20 1.62 3.79 24.65
N LYS A 21 2.56 3.20 25.42
CA LYS A 21 3.98 3.25 25.10
C LYS A 21 4.30 2.43 23.85
N ILE A 22 3.74 1.23 23.74
CA ILE A 22 3.96 0.33 22.61
C ILE A 22 3.43 0.95 21.31
N VAL A 23 2.22 1.50 21.31
CA VAL A 23 1.64 2.18 20.15
C VAL A 23 2.49 3.39 19.74
N ALA A 24 2.95 4.19 20.71
CA ALA A 24 3.83 5.31 20.44
C ALA A 24 5.20 4.87 19.86
N GLU A 25 5.78 3.77 20.36
CA GLU A 25 7.01 3.20 19.83
C GLU A 25 6.83 2.63 18.42
N ALA A 26 5.74 1.90 18.15
CA ALA A 26 5.40 1.39 16.83
C ALA A 26 5.32 2.55 15.82
N ARG A 27 4.59 3.62 16.16
CA ARG A 27 4.47 4.81 15.32
C ARG A 27 5.80 5.54 15.08
N ARG A 28 6.67 5.62 16.10
CA ARG A 28 7.98 6.29 15.96
C ARG A 28 8.99 5.46 15.16
N SER A 29 9.00 4.15 15.35
CA SER A 29 10.01 3.27 14.78
C SER A 29 9.62 2.68 13.43
N GLY A 30 8.32 2.63 13.11
CA GLY A 30 7.79 1.87 11.98
C GLY A 30 7.92 0.35 12.15
N LYS A 31 8.40 -0.12 13.30
CA LYS A 31 8.69 -1.55 13.50
C LYS A 31 7.46 -2.30 14.03
N PRO A 32 7.12 -3.45 13.44
CA PRO A 32 5.99 -4.24 13.90
C PRO A 32 6.27 -4.93 15.24
N TYR A 33 5.20 -5.14 15.99
CA TYR A 33 5.19 -5.96 17.20
C TYR A 33 4.44 -7.26 16.94
N LEU A 34 5.06 -8.40 17.25
CA LEU A 34 4.37 -9.68 17.29
C LEU A 34 3.84 -9.92 18.70
N ILE A 35 2.53 -9.95 18.81
CA ILE A 35 1.83 -10.20 20.07
C ILE A 35 1.62 -11.71 20.21
N THR A 36 1.95 -12.24 21.37
CA THR A 36 1.86 -13.66 21.69
C THR A 36 1.00 -13.92 22.93
N GLN A 37 0.41 -15.11 22.99
CA GLN A 37 -0.24 -15.63 24.19
C GLN A 37 0.24 -17.06 24.41
N ASN A 38 0.74 -17.37 25.60
CA ASN A 38 1.33 -18.68 25.92
C ASN A 38 2.41 -19.11 24.90
N GLY A 39 3.23 -18.16 24.44
CA GLY A 39 4.27 -18.37 23.44
C GLY A 39 3.79 -18.53 21.99
N LYS A 40 2.47 -18.54 21.75
CA LYS A 40 1.89 -18.67 20.41
C LYS A 40 1.63 -17.28 19.79
N PRO A 41 2.02 -17.05 18.52
CA PRO A 41 1.65 -15.85 17.78
C PRO A 41 0.12 -15.66 17.74
N MET A 42 -0.34 -14.44 17.99
CA MET A 42 -1.76 -14.10 18.03
C MET A 42 -2.11 -12.94 17.09
N ALA A 43 -1.30 -11.89 17.09
CA ALA A 43 -1.56 -10.69 16.30
C ALA A 43 -0.26 -9.95 15.95
N LEU A 44 -0.32 -9.11 14.93
CA LEU A 44 0.72 -8.15 14.59
C LEU A 44 0.17 -6.74 14.84
N LEU A 45 0.93 -5.91 15.54
CA LEU A 45 0.66 -4.48 15.64
C LEU A 45 1.66 -3.75 14.76
N LEU A 46 1.15 -2.96 13.81
CA LEU A 46 1.90 -2.07 12.94
C LEU A 46 1.24 -0.70 12.98
N ASP A 47 2.02 0.37 12.81
CA ASP A 47 1.40 1.69 12.66
C ASP A 47 0.71 1.81 11.30
N ALA A 48 -0.29 2.69 11.22
CA ALA A 48 -1.12 2.81 10.03
C ALA A 48 -0.34 3.29 8.79
N LYS A 49 0.68 4.15 8.95
CA LYS A 49 1.44 4.67 7.81
C LYS A 49 2.24 3.54 7.18
N SER A 50 3.00 2.79 7.99
CA SER A 50 3.79 1.66 7.49
C SER A 50 2.91 0.62 6.79
N TYR A 51 1.75 0.29 7.37
CA TYR A 51 0.79 -0.62 6.73
C TYR A 51 0.28 -0.12 5.37
N LEU A 52 -0.10 1.16 5.27
CA LEU A 52 -0.61 1.73 4.02
C LEU A 52 0.49 1.84 2.95
N ASP A 53 1.72 2.16 3.35
CA ASP A 53 2.86 2.21 2.44
C ASP A 53 3.20 0.82 1.89
N GLU A 54 3.15 -0.22 2.72
CA GLU A 54 3.29 -1.61 2.28
C GLU A 54 2.20 -2.00 1.27
N LEU A 55 0.94 -1.67 1.56
CA LEU A 55 -0.18 -1.94 0.64
C LEU A 55 -0.02 -1.22 -0.71
N ALA A 56 0.41 0.04 -0.69
CA ALA A 56 0.64 0.82 -1.90
C ALA A 56 1.80 0.24 -2.72
N THR A 57 2.87 -0.19 -2.04
CA THR A 57 4.04 -0.82 -2.67
C THR A 57 3.66 -2.15 -3.33
N GLU A 58 2.89 -2.99 -2.63
CA GLU A 58 2.41 -4.25 -3.19
C GLU A 58 1.48 -4.04 -4.39
N ALA A 59 0.60 -3.04 -4.32
CA ALA A 59 -0.27 -2.69 -5.44
C ALA A 59 0.54 -2.26 -6.67
N LEU A 60 1.55 -1.40 -6.48
CA LEU A 60 2.42 -0.96 -7.57
C LEU A 60 3.22 -2.14 -8.15
N ALA A 61 3.78 -3.01 -7.30
CA ALA A 61 4.51 -4.19 -7.75
C ALA A 61 3.65 -5.12 -8.62
N ARG A 62 2.37 -5.32 -8.24
CA ARG A 62 1.43 -6.07 -9.07
C ARG A 62 1.16 -5.40 -10.42
N GLN A 63 1.00 -4.08 -10.44
CA GLN A 63 0.79 -3.34 -11.70
C GLN A 63 2.00 -3.46 -12.64
N ILE A 64 3.22 -3.38 -12.10
CA ILE A 64 4.45 -3.57 -12.86
C ILE A 64 4.50 -4.99 -13.43
N ALA A 65 4.29 -6.01 -12.59
CA ALA A 65 4.31 -7.40 -13.03
C ALA A 65 3.27 -7.68 -14.13
N THR A 66 2.06 -7.09 -14.03
CA THR A 66 1.05 -7.15 -15.10
C THR A 66 1.58 -6.51 -16.39
N GLY A 67 2.17 -5.32 -16.32
CA GLY A 67 2.73 -4.64 -17.49
C GLY A 67 3.85 -5.45 -18.16
N GLU A 68 4.75 -6.04 -17.36
CA GLU A 68 5.80 -6.93 -17.87
C GLU A 68 5.22 -8.15 -18.59
N ALA A 69 4.16 -8.76 -18.03
CA ALA A 69 3.47 -9.89 -18.65
C ALA A 69 2.76 -9.50 -19.96
N ASP A 70 2.13 -8.33 -20.01
CA ASP A 70 1.48 -7.83 -21.24
C ASP A 70 2.49 -7.53 -22.34
N ILE A 71 3.66 -6.95 -22.00
CA ILE A 71 4.77 -6.76 -22.94
C ILE A 71 5.25 -8.11 -23.49
N ALA A 72 5.49 -9.10 -22.61
CA ALA A 72 5.94 -10.42 -23.02
C ALA A 72 4.92 -11.15 -23.91
N ALA A 73 3.62 -10.88 -23.73
CA ALA A 73 2.54 -11.41 -24.54
C ALA A 73 2.25 -10.60 -25.83
N GLY A 74 2.99 -9.52 -26.09
CA GLY A 74 2.75 -8.63 -27.24
C GLY A 74 1.46 -7.80 -27.15
N LYS A 75 0.85 -7.70 -25.96
CA LYS A 75 -0.34 -6.86 -25.71
C LYS A 75 0.08 -5.41 -25.46
N VAL A 76 0.57 -4.77 -26.51
CA VAL A 76 1.07 -3.41 -26.48
C VAL A 76 0.28 -2.53 -27.45
N GLU A 77 0.22 -1.24 -27.14
CA GLU A 77 -0.43 -0.22 -27.98
C GLU A 77 0.63 0.76 -28.51
N ASP A 78 0.38 1.33 -29.69
CA ASP A 78 1.27 2.34 -30.25
C ASP A 78 1.21 3.66 -29.45
N LEU A 79 2.36 4.24 -29.16
CA LEU A 79 2.47 5.43 -28.32
C LEU A 79 1.75 6.64 -28.92
N GLU A 80 1.80 6.83 -30.25
CA GLU A 80 1.15 7.96 -30.90
C GLU A 80 -0.38 7.84 -30.80
N GLU A 81 -0.91 6.63 -30.95
CA GLU A 81 -2.34 6.33 -30.82
C GLU A 81 -2.83 6.59 -29.39
N VAL A 82 -2.12 6.09 -28.37
CA VAL A 82 -2.44 6.32 -26.95
C VAL A 82 -2.41 7.82 -26.62
N LEU A 83 -1.38 8.55 -27.05
CA LEU A 83 -1.28 9.99 -26.80
C LEU A 83 -2.43 10.78 -27.44
N LYS A 84 -2.89 10.35 -28.62
CA LYS A 84 -4.04 10.95 -29.30
C LYS A 84 -5.32 10.72 -28.51
N GLU A 85 -5.53 9.53 -27.96
CA GLU A 85 -6.68 9.21 -27.11
C GLU A 85 -6.69 10.02 -25.80
N VAL A 86 -5.56 10.05 -25.09
CA VAL A 86 -5.42 10.81 -23.82
C VAL A 86 -5.71 12.30 -24.02
N ARG A 87 -5.22 12.89 -25.12
CA ARG A 87 -5.51 14.30 -25.46
C ARG A 87 -7.00 14.52 -25.71
N ARG A 88 -7.67 13.62 -26.43
CA ARG A 88 -9.12 13.69 -26.68
C ARG A 88 -9.90 13.61 -25.36
N ALA A 89 -9.57 12.68 -24.48
CA ALA A 89 -10.24 12.51 -23.19
C ALA A 89 -10.12 13.75 -22.27
N ARG A 90 -8.95 14.42 -22.27
CA ARG A 90 -8.76 15.70 -21.54
C ARG A 90 -9.64 16.83 -22.07
N THR A 91 -9.78 16.93 -23.38
CA THR A 91 -10.58 17.98 -24.03
C THR A 91 -12.07 17.80 -23.72
N VAL A 92 -12.59 16.57 -23.78
CA VAL A 92 -13.98 16.24 -23.43
C VAL A 92 -14.27 16.52 -21.95
N SER A 93 -13.31 16.24 -21.07
CA SER A 93 -13.49 16.49 -19.63
C SER A 93 -13.54 17.98 -19.28
N ARG A 94 -12.85 18.82 -20.06
CA ARG A 94 -12.87 20.28 -19.91
C ARG A 94 -14.18 20.90 -20.41
N SER A 95 -14.68 20.48 -21.58
CA SER A 95 -15.94 21.01 -22.13
C SER A 95 -17.14 20.67 -21.22
N ARG A 96 -17.17 19.48 -20.63
CA ARG A 96 -18.21 19.07 -19.67
C ARG A 96 -18.19 19.85 -18.35
N ARG A 97 -17.01 20.29 -17.88
CA ARG A 97 -16.92 21.17 -16.70
C ARG A 97 -17.43 22.58 -17.00
N GLN A 98 -17.08 23.13 -18.17
CA GLN A 98 -17.52 24.46 -18.59
C GLN A 98 -19.05 24.53 -18.79
N ALA A 99 -19.66 23.49 -19.39
CA ALA A 99 -21.10 23.42 -19.60
C ALA A 99 -21.93 23.21 -18.32
N ARG A 100 -21.30 22.85 -17.19
CA ARG A 100 -21.97 22.74 -15.87
C ARG A 100 -21.87 24.01 -15.02
N GLN A 101 -21.09 24.99 -15.47
CA GLN A 101 -20.87 26.27 -14.77
C GLN A 101 -21.66 27.43 -15.38
N ASN A 102 -22.43 27.16 -16.44
CA ASN A 102 -23.40 28.05 -17.07
C ASN A 102 -24.81 27.49 -16.87
#